data_AF-A0A0K8UAQ7-F1
#
_entry.id   AF-A0A0K8UAQ7-F1
#
_cell.length_a   1.000
_cell.length_b   1.000
_cell.length_c   1.000
_cell.angle_alpha   90.00
_cell.angle_beta   90.00
_cell.angle_gamma   90.00
#
_symmetry.space_group_name_H-M   'P 1'
#
loop_
_entity.id
_entity.type
_entity.pdbx_description
1 polymer ?
#
loop_
_entity_poly.entity_id
_entity_poly.type
_entity_poly.pdbx_seq_one_letter_code
_entity_poly.pdbx_strand_id
1 'polypeptide(L)'
;MFKPPKVVFYFSQTIDNTLLEELQETGVEIASIAEPAESNESTDISSVSTLNIDITTLLAYISNVCNGSCNWQFREGILTEQAEKERQTPLKPALDNLFKGKRLICCETAYKSFEEIIALLAGAQEHKRAAELMQIVEVLPDVTTVPDELAVIKFSGKINQRSLKIFAFGMQMKAVTVTSNKAFVRSAKMQGINVPVFTHQARALTEAKESTATPIQ
;
A
#
# COMPACT_ATOMS: atom_id res chain seq x y z
N MET A 1 13.53 -27.81 -7.10
CA MET A 1 14.59 -27.31 -6.21
C MET A 1 13.92 -26.85 -4.93
N PHE A 2 14.22 -27.47 -3.79
CA PHE A 2 13.62 -27.10 -2.50
C PHE A 2 14.27 -25.80 -2.01
N LYS A 3 13.46 -24.75 -1.77
CA LYS A 3 13.91 -23.55 -1.06
C LYS A 3 13.56 -23.75 0.42
N PRO A 4 14.53 -23.73 1.34
CA PRO A 4 14.26 -23.88 2.76
C PRO A 4 13.37 -22.74 3.26
N PRO A 5 12.44 -23.01 4.21
CA PRO A 5 11.57 -21.99 4.77
C PRO A 5 12.38 -20.98 5.59
N LYS A 6 12.04 -19.71 5.42
CA LYS A 6 12.60 -18.61 6.20
C LYS A 6 11.87 -18.52 7.54
N VAL A 7 12.59 -18.68 8.65
CA VAL A 7 12.03 -18.57 10.01
C VAL A 7 12.49 -17.25 10.62
N VAL A 8 11.53 -16.41 11.04
CA VAL A 8 11.79 -15.08 11.59
C VAL A 8 11.20 -14.97 12.98
N PHE A 9 12.01 -14.57 13.97
CA PHE A 9 11.57 -14.34 15.34
C PHE A 9 11.39 -12.84 15.61
N TYR A 10 10.25 -12.52 16.23
CA TYR A 10 9.90 -11.16 16.63
C TYR A 10 10.01 -11.03 18.14
N PHE A 11 10.86 -10.11 18.60
CA PHE A 11 11.04 -9.86 20.01
C PHE A 11 10.39 -8.52 20.40
N SER A 12 9.60 -8.56 21.47
CA SER A 12 8.90 -7.39 22.02
C SER A 12 9.81 -6.46 22.81
N GLN A 13 11.03 -6.89 23.11
CA GLN A 13 12.09 -6.11 23.75
C GLN A 13 13.42 -6.40 23.06
N THR A 14 14.42 -5.54 23.25
CA THR A 14 15.79 -5.80 22.83
C THR A 14 16.29 -7.07 23.49
N ILE A 15 16.71 -8.05 22.67
CA ILE A 15 17.36 -9.25 23.15
C ILE A 15 18.85 -8.99 23.36
N ASP A 16 19.46 -9.79 24.22
CA ASP A 16 20.91 -9.76 24.44
C ASP A 16 21.66 -10.09 23.14
N ASN A 17 22.80 -9.42 22.92
CA ASN A 17 23.60 -9.59 21.70
C ASN A 17 24.10 -11.03 21.53
N THR A 18 24.38 -11.73 22.61
CA THR A 18 24.85 -13.12 22.58
C THR A 18 23.77 -14.04 22.00
N LEU A 19 22.51 -13.84 22.43
CA LEU A 19 21.37 -14.59 21.91
C LEU A 19 21.05 -14.24 20.45
N LEU A 20 21.27 -12.98 20.06
CA LEU A 20 21.08 -12.53 18.69
C LEU A 20 22.05 -13.22 17.72
N GLU A 21 23.33 -13.31 18.10
CA GLU A 21 24.36 -13.97 17.31
C GLU A 21 24.09 -15.47 17.15
N GLU A 22 23.75 -16.18 18.24
CA GLU A 22 23.44 -17.62 18.19
C GLU A 22 22.23 -17.95 17.29
N LEU A 23 21.20 -17.12 17.32
CA LEU A 23 20.01 -17.29 16.47
C LEU A 23 20.34 -17.05 14.99
N GLN A 24 21.13 -16.01 14.69
CA GLN A 24 21.56 -15.71 13.32
C GLN A 24 22.45 -16.82 12.74
N GLU A 25 23.37 -17.39 13.53
CA GLU A 25 24.20 -18.53 13.12
C GLU A 25 23.36 -19.79 12.81
N THR A 26 22.21 -19.93 13.46
CA THR A 26 21.26 -21.03 13.19
C THR A 26 20.38 -20.77 11.96
N GLY A 27 20.58 -19.64 11.27
CA GLY A 27 19.81 -19.24 10.09
C GLY A 27 18.43 -18.65 10.44
N VAL A 28 18.24 -18.24 11.70
CA VAL A 28 17.04 -17.58 12.17
C VAL A 28 17.21 -16.07 12.04
N GLU A 29 16.34 -15.42 11.29
CA GLU A 29 16.34 -13.96 11.21
C GLU A 29 15.57 -13.34 12.38
N ILE A 30 16.04 -12.17 12.84
CA ILE A 30 15.50 -11.48 14.02
C ILE A 30 15.03 -10.09 13.60
N ALA A 31 13.79 -9.74 13.96
CA ALA A 31 13.22 -8.41 13.75
C ALA A 31 12.72 -7.79 15.07
N SER A 32 13.04 -6.52 15.29
CA SER A 32 12.51 -5.74 16.42
C SER A 32 11.10 -5.22 16.12
N ILE A 33 10.22 -5.20 17.12
CA ILE A 33 8.88 -4.57 16.99
C ILE A 33 8.99 -3.04 16.99
N ALA A 34 10.00 -2.46 17.65
CA ALA A 34 10.18 -1.01 17.77
C ALA A 34 10.82 -0.40 16.51
N GLU A 35 11.76 -1.13 15.91
CA GLU A 35 12.39 -0.79 14.64
C GLU A 35 12.39 -2.05 13.78
N PRO A 36 11.27 -2.37 13.12
CA PRO A 36 11.31 -3.38 12.08
C PRO A 36 12.31 -2.83 11.07
N ALA A 37 13.36 -3.61 10.76
CA ALA A 37 14.26 -3.30 9.66
C ALA A 37 13.41 -2.78 8.50
N GLU A 38 13.82 -1.65 7.91
CA GLU A 38 13.27 -1.19 6.64
C GLU A 38 13.44 -2.35 5.68
N SER A 39 12.41 -3.18 5.66
CA SER A 39 12.40 -4.41 4.92
C SER A 39 12.15 -3.88 3.54
N ASN A 40 13.25 -3.73 2.80
CA ASN A 40 13.30 -4.03 1.38
C ASN A 40 12.90 -5.49 1.11
N GLU A 41 12.04 -6.10 1.95
CA GLU A 41 11.37 -7.35 1.67
C GLU A 41 10.26 -7.02 0.69
N SER A 42 10.64 -6.92 -0.57
CA SER A 42 9.82 -7.52 -1.59
C SER A 42 9.48 -8.93 -1.10
N THR A 43 8.26 -9.11 -0.58
CA THR A 43 7.53 -10.37 -0.83
C THR A 43 7.90 -10.77 -2.25
N ASP A 44 8.33 -11.99 -2.52
CA ASP A 44 8.68 -12.43 -3.87
C ASP A 44 7.40 -12.40 -4.74
N ILE A 45 7.02 -11.19 -5.19
CA ILE A 45 5.78 -10.89 -5.90
C ILE A 45 5.88 -11.41 -7.34
N SER A 46 7.06 -11.93 -7.74
CA SER A 46 7.25 -12.57 -9.04
C SER A 46 6.28 -13.76 -9.22
N SER A 47 5.96 -14.49 -8.15
CA SER A 47 5.03 -15.63 -8.20
C SER A 47 3.55 -15.25 -8.03
N VAL A 48 3.25 -13.98 -7.76
CA VAL A 48 1.87 -13.52 -7.51
C VAL A 48 1.22 -13.12 -8.83
N SER A 49 0.13 -13.78 -9.19
CA SER A 49 -0.64 -13.49 -10.43
C SER A 49 -1.69 -12.40 -10.25
N THR A 50 -2.12 -12.12 -9.01
CA THR A 50 -3.27 -11.26 -8.72
C THR A 50 -2.92 -10.21 -7.66
N LEU A 51 -3.25 -8.95 -7.94
CA LEU A 51 -3.07 -7.83 -7.03
C LEU A 51 -4.42 -7.24 -6.64
N ASN A 52 -4.60 -7.03 -5.33
CA ASN A 52 -5.72 -6.27 -4.79
C ASN A 52 -5.29 -4.81 -4.67
N ILE A 53 -5.93 -3.91 -5.41
CA ILE A 53 -5.55 -2.50 -5.49
C ILE A 53 -6.36 -1.71 -4.46
N ASP A 54 -5.70 -1.26 -3.40
CA ASP A 54 -6.32 -0.41 -2.37
C ASP A 54 -6.66 0.98 -2.93
N ILE A 55 -7.60 1.68 -2.27
CA ILE A 55 -8.00 3.05 -2.59
C ILE A 55 -6.78 3.96 -2.68
N THR A 56 -5.85 3.83 -1.74
CA THR A 56 -4.65 4.66 -1.69
C THR A 56 -3.75 4.47 -2.91
N THR A 57 -3.70 3.26 -3.47
CA THR A 57 -2.98 2.96 -4.71
C THR A 57 -3.73 3.44 -5.94
N LEU A 58 -5.06 3.27 -5.99
CA LEU A 58 -5.88 3.82 -7.08
C LEU A 58 -5.65 5.34 -7.21
N LEU A 59 -5.71 6.07 -6.10
CA LEU A 59 -5.48 7.52 -6.06
C LEU A 59 -4.06 7.89 -6.45
N ALA A 60 -3.06 7.21 -5.91
CA ALA A 60 -1.65 7.48 -6.21
C ALA A 60 -1.34 7.24 -7.70
N TYR A 61 -1.91 6.20 -8.30
CA TYR A 61 -1.67 5.86 -9.70
C TYR A 61 -2.20 6.93 -10.67
N ILE A 62 -3.35 7.54 -10.35
CA ILE A 62 -3.97 8.58 -11.19
C ILE A 62 -3.50 10.00 -10.86
N SER A 63 -2.86 10.20 -9.71
CA SER A 63 -2.48 11.51 -9.21
C SER A 63 -1.56 12.25 -10.19
N ASN A 64 -1.78 13.55 -10.35
CA ASN A 64 -0.96 14.35 -11.25
C ASN A 64 0.51 14.38 -10.82
N VAL A 65 0.80 14.37 -9.51
CA VAL A 65 2.17 14.34 -8.99
C VAL A 65 2.93 13.13 -9.53
N CYS A 66 2.31 11.95 -9.54
CA CYS A 66 2.90 10.70 -10.02
C CYS A 66 2.94 10.56 -11.55
N ASN A 67 2.29 11.49 -12.26
CA ASN A 67 2.17 11.48 -13.71
C ASN A 67 2.92 12.68 -14.34
N GLY A 68 4.00 13.11 -13.70
CA GLY A 68 4.93 14.12 -14.22
C GLY A 68 4.71 15.53 -13.68
N SER A 69 3.61 15.80 -12.97
CA SER A 69 3.33 17.11 -12.38
C SER A 69 3.88 17.22 -10.95
N CYS A 70 5.17 16.93 -10.77
CA CYS A 70 5.83 16.96 -9.45
C CYS A 70 6.73 18.18 -9.22
N ASN A 71 6.78 19.15 -10.15
CA ASN A 71 7.57 20.38 -10.01
C ASN A 71 6.72 21.54 -9.45
N TRP A 72 6.13 21.32 -8.28
CA TRP A 72 5.31 22.31 -7.58
C TRP A 72 5.69 22.45 -6.12
N GLN A 73 5.58 23.68 -5.62
CA GLN A 73 5.46 24.01 -4.21
C GLN A 73 4.00 24.38 -3.93
N PHE A 74 3.30 23.49 -3.21
CA PHE A 74 1.90 23.66 -2.83
C PHE A 74 1.77 24.52 -1.56
N ARG A 75 0.58 25.06 -1.32
CA ARG A 75 0.26 25.77 -0.06
C ARG A 75 0.26 24.83 1.13
N GLU A 76 -0.20 23.60 0.91
CA GLU A 76 -0.19 22.53 1.89
C GLU A 76 1.20 21.88 1.92
N GLY A 77 1.95 22.05 3.01
CA GLY A 77 3.32 21.51 3.15
C GLY A 77 3.42 20.01 2.87
N ILE A 78 2.42 19.23 3.28
CA ILE A 78 2.37 17.79 3.01
C ILE A 78 2.33 17.44 1.51
N LEU A 79 1.71 18.28 0.67
CA LEU A 79 1.68 18.05 -0.78
C LEU A 79 3.03 18.40 -1.41
N THR A 80 3.71 19.43 -0.91
CA THR A 80 5.08 19.78 -1.30
C THR A 80 6.05 18.64 -0.97
N GLU A 81 5.98 18.07 0.24
CA GLU A 81 6.78 16.91 0.62
C GLU A 81 6.52 15.69 -0.27
N GLN A 82 5.26 15.47 -0.69
CA GLN A 82 4.91 14.37 -1.60
C GLN A 82 5.48 14.60 -3.00
N ALA A 83 5.45 15.83 -3.50
CA ALA A 83 6.05 16.19 -4.79
C ALA A 83 7.58 16.05 -4.76
N GLU A 84 8.22 16.46 -3.66
CA GLU A 84 9.66 16.22 -3.43
C GLU A 84 10.01 14.74 -3.47
N LYS A 85 9.25 13.92 -2.75
CA LYS A 85 9.44 12.47 -2.73
C LYS A 85 9.22 11.84 -4.10
N GLU A 86 8.28 12.34 -4.88
CA GLU A 86 8.04 11.85 -6.24
C GLU A 86 9.21 12.15 -7.18
N ARG A 87 9.84 13.32 -7.06
CA ARG A 87 11.07 13.65 -7.82
C ARG A 87 12.24 12.74 -7.47
N GLN A 88 12.34 12.32 -6.20
CA GLN A 88 13.40 11.43 -5.72
C GLN A 88 13.14 9.96 -6.05
N THR A 89 11.87 9.53 -5.95
CA THR A 89 11.48 8.14 -6.14
C THR A 89 10.11 8.10 -6.85
N PRO A 90 10.12 8.10 -8.20
CA PRO A 90 8.89 8.08 -8.99
C PRO A 90 8.07 6.81 -8.73
N LEU A 91 6.82 6.99 -8.34
CA LEU A 91 5.95 5.87 -7.95
C LEU A 91 5.35 5.16 -9.15
N LYS A 92 4.92 5.91 -10.18
CA LYS A 92 4.19 5.33 -11.31
C LYS A 92 4.99 4.24 -12.06
N PRO A 93 6.28 4.42 -12.40
CA PRO A 93 7.06 3.35 -13.02
C PRO A 93 7.18 2.10 -12.15
N ALA A 94 7.26 2.25 -10.83
CA ALA A 94 7.29 1.12 -9.90
C ALA A 94 5.96 0.36 -9.91
N LEU A 95 4.82 1.07 -9.94
CA LEU A 95 3.49 0.45 -10.05
C LEU A 95 3.26 -0.19 -11.43
N ASP A 96 3.68 0.46 -12.51
CA ASP A 96 3.55 -0.09 -13.88
C ASP A 96 4.33 -1.41 -14.00
N ASN A 97 5.55 -1.46 -13.46
CA ASN A 97 6.34 -2.69 -13.41
C ASN A 97 5.69 -3.77 -12.54
N LEU A 98 5.13 -3.38 -11.39
CA LEU A 98 4.42 -4.29 -10.49
C LEU A 98 3.15 -4.87 -11.16
N PHE A 99 2.40 -4.06 -11.90
CA PHE A 99 1.13 -4.45 -12.52
C PHE A 99 1.32 -5.32 -13.77
N LYS A 100 2.49 -5.22 -14.42
CA LYS A 100 2.78 -5.93 -15.67
C LYS A 100 2.53 -7.44 -15.56
N GLY A 101 1.62 -7.94 -16.39
CA GLY A 101 1.29 -9.37 -16.48
C GLY A 101 0.49 -9.91 -15.30
N LYS A 102 -0.08 -9.04 -14.44
CA LYS A 102 -0.90 -9.44 -13.29
C LYS A 102 -2.35 -9.04 -13.49
N ARG A 103 -3.25 -9.80 -12.89
CA ARG A 103 -4.67 -9.45 -12.77
C ARG A 103 -4.83 -8.43 -11.66
N LEU A 104 -5.44 -7.28 -11.97
CA LEU A 104 -5.70 -6.22 -11.00
C LEU A 104 -7.17 -6.29 -10.59
N ILE A 105 -7.42 -6.44 -9.29
CA ILE A 105 -8.78 -6.49 -8.72
C ILE A 105 -8.92 -5.44 -7.63
N CYS A 106 -10.14 -4.96 -7.38
CA CYS A 106 -10.48 -4.24 -6.16
C CYS A 106 -11.91 -4.60 -5.73
N CYS A 107 -12.24 -4.38 -4.46
CA CYS A 107 -13.59 -4.64 -3.97
C CYS A 107 -14.51 -3.42 -4.17
N GLU A 108 -15.83 -3.65 -4.17
CA GLU A 108 -16.83 -2.57 -4.28
C GLU A 108 -16.63 -1.45 -3.25
N THR A 109 -16.30 -1.78 -2.00
CA THR A 109 -16.00 -0.78 -0.95
C THR A 109 -14.84 0.13 -1.36
N ALA A 110 -13.78 -0.42 -1.96
CA ALA A 110 -12.65 0.36 -2.44
C ALA A 110 -13.05 1.23 -3.63
N TYR A 111 -13.74 0.64 -4.62
CA TYR A 111 -14.19 1.34 -5.81
C TYR A 111 -15.12 2.52 -5.50
N LYS A 112 -16.18 2.30 -4.69
CA LYS A 112 -17.13 3.36 -4.30
C LYS A 112 -16.43 4.50 -3.57
N SER A 113 -15.52 4.17 -2.65
CA SER A 113 -14.73 5.19 -1.95
C SER A 113 -13.82 5.98 -2.88
N PHE A 114 -13.23 5.32 -3.88
CA PHE A 114 -12.42 5.96 -4.90
C PHE A 114 -13.26 6.92 -5.76
N GLU A 115 -14.44 6.49 -6.23
CA GLU A 115 -15.39 7.33 -6.97
C GLU A 115 -15.81 8.57 -6.18
N GLU A 116 -16.16 8.42 -4.91
CA GLU A 116 -16.51 9.53 -4.01
C GLU A 116 -15.37 10.55 -3.89
N ILE A 117 -14.13 10.07 -3.76
CA ILE A 117 -12.95 10.93 -3.61
C ILE A 117 -12.66 11.69 -4.89
N ILE A 118 -12.65 11.01 -6.05
CA ILE A 118 -12.34 11.69 -7.32
C ILE A 118 -13.44 12.68 -7.71
N ALA A 119 -14.71 12.38 -7.42
CA ALA A 119 -15.82 13.30 -7.67
C ALA A 119 -15.69 14.63 -6.89
N LEU A 120 -15.02 14.60 -5.73
CA LEU A 120 -14.82 15.77 -4.89
C LEU A 120 -13.51 16.52 -5.19
N LEU A 121 -12.43 15.79 -5.50
CA LEU A 121 -11.07 16.33 -5.43
C LEU A 121 -10.28 16.28 -6.75
N ALA A 122 -10.65 15.42 -7.70
CA ALA A 122 -9.84 15.20 -8.89
C ALA A 122 -9.94 16.36 -9.89
N GLY A 123 -8.83 16.65 -10.59
CA GLY A 123 -8.85 17.47 -11.80
C GLY A 123 -9.22 16.69 -13.05
N ALA A 124 -9.21 17.37 -14.21
CA ALA A 124 -9.64 16.79 -15.48
C ALA A 124 -8.73 15.65 -15.96
N GLN A 125 -7.42 15.78 -15.79
CA GLN A 125 -6.45 14.75 -16.18
C GLN A 125 -6.48 13.56 -15.21
N GLU A 126 -6.69 13.79 -13.92
CA GLU A 126 -6.90 12.75 -12.92
C GLU A 126 -8.18 11.96 -13.19
N HIS A 127 -9.29 12.63 -13.58
CA HIS A 127 -10.51 11.95 -14.03
C HIS A 127 -10.30 11.11 -15.29
N LYS A 128 -9.57 11.64 -16.27
CA LYS A 128 -9.23 10.89 -17.49
C LYS A 128 -8.43 9.63 -17.16
N ARG A 129 -7.39 9.74 -16.34
CA ARG A 129 -6.57 8.60 -15.90
C ARG A 129 -7.36 7.61 -15.04
N ALA A 130 -8.34 8.08 -14.25
CA ALA A 130 -9.26 7.20 -13.53
C ALA A 130 -10.07 6.32 -14.49
N ALA A 131 -10.66 6.91 -15.54
CA ALA A 131 -11.40 6.17 -16.54
C ALA A 131 -10.53 5.12 -17.26
N GLU A 132 -9.29 5.48 -17.59
CA GLU A 132 -8.31 4.56 -18.21
C GLU A 132 -7.91 3.42 -17.25
N LEU A 133 -7.64 3.72 -15.97
CA LEU A 133 -7.28 2.72 -14.96
C LEU A 133 -8.43 1.73 -14.72
N MET A 134 -9.67 2.21 -14.69
CA MET A 134 -10.83 1.34 -14.45
C MET A 134 -11.18 0.43 -15.63
N GLN A 135 -10.57 0.61 -16.80
CA GLN A 135 -10.68 -0.36 -17.89
C GLN A 135 -9.85 -1.63 -17.64
N ILE A 136 -8.85 -1.56 -16.75
CA ILE A 136 -7.93 -2.68 -16.47
C ILE A 136 -8.07 -3.25 -15.05
N VAL A 137 -8.69 -2.52 -14.13
CA VAL A 137 -8.98 -2.98 -12.77
C VAL A 137 -10.37 -3.60 -12.72
N GLU A 138 -10.44 -4.87 -12.35
CA GLU A 138 -11.70 -5.59 -12.18
C GLU A 138 -12.31 -5.32 -10.79
N VAL A 139 -13.50 -4.71 -10.79
CA VAL A 139 -14.26 -4.48 -9.54
C VAL A 139 -15.05 -5.75 -9.21
N LEU A 140 -14.82 -6.30 -8.03
CA LEU A 140 -15.49 -7.49 -7.53
C LEU A 140 -16.36 -7.17 -6.29
N PRO A 141 -17.40 -7.98 -6.02
CA PRO A 141 -18.21 -7.83 -4.81
C PRO A 141 -17.36 -7.87 -3.54
N ASP A 142 -17.78 -7.13 -2.52
CA ASP A 142 -17.17 -7.20 -1.19
C ASP A 142 -17.29 -8.62 -0.62
N VAL A 143 -16.33 -9.00 0.22
CA VAL A 143 -16.41 -10.25 0.98
C VAL A 143 -17.54 -10.18 1.99
N THR A 144 -18.35 -11.24 2.05
CA THR A 144 -19.46 -11.37 3.00
C THR A 144 -19.01 -11.85 4.37
N THR A 145 -17.82 -12.45 4.45
CA THR A 145 -17.20 -12.93 5.68
C THR A 145 -15.79 -12.36 5.79
N VAL A 146 -15.42 -11.90 6.98
CA VAL A 146 -14.04 -11.51 7.29
C VAL A 146 -13.32 -12.78 7.70
N PRO A 147 -12.14 -13.11 7.13
CA PRO A 147 -11.34 -14.25 7.57
C PRO A 147 -11.16 -14.26 9.10
N ASP A 148 -11.24 -15.44 9.73
CA ASP A 148 -11.14 -15.58 11.19
C ASP A 148 -9.89 -14.91 11.75
N GLU A 149 -8.77 -15.00 11.02
CA GLU A 149 -7.49 -14.34 11.33
C GLU A 149 -7.64 -12.82 11.48
N LEU A 150 -8.45 -12.18 10.65
CA LEU A 150 -8.71 -10.74 10.70
C LEU A 150 -9.84 -10.35 11.65
N ALA A 151 -10.72 -11.30 12.00
CA ALA A 151 -11.83 -11.07 12.93
C ALA A 151 -11.35 -10.83 14.38
N VAL A 152 -10.16 -11.30 14.74
CA VAL A 152 -9.54 -11.09 16.06
C VAL A 152 -8.98 -9.67 16.22
N ILE A 153 -8.84 -8.90 15.12
CA ILE A 153 -8.24 -7.57 15.18
C ILE A 153 -9.13 -6.59 15.95
N LYS A 154 -8.58 -6.03 17.03
CA LYS A 154 -9.22 -4.97 17.80
C LYS A 154 -8.94 -3.62 17.14
N PHE A 155 -9.89 -3.16 16.33
CA PHE A 155 -9.80 -1.85 15.70
C PHE A 155 -10.55 -0.76 16.50
N SER A 156 -9.92 0.40 16.71
CA SER A 156 -10.61 1.60 17.23
C SER A 156 -11.03 2.56 16.09
N GLY A 157 -12.33 2.69 15.81
CA GLY A 157 -12.89 3.73 14.92
C GLY A 157 -13.33 3.30 13.50
N LYS A 158 -14.03 4.20 12.78
CA LYS A 158 -14.67 3.92 11.48
C LYS A 158 -13.69 3.73 10.31
N ILE A 159 -12.59 4.49 10.25
CA ILE A 159 -11.56 4.39 9.19
C ILE A 159 -10.90 3.01 9.16
N ASN A 160 -10.89 2.33 10.32
CA ASN A 160 -10.35 0.98 10.43
C ASN A 160 -11.28 -0.09 9.83
N GLN A 161 -12.61 0.10 9.81
CA GLN A 161 -13.53 -0.88 9.22
C GLN A 161 -13.43 -0.95 7.70
N ARG A 162 -13.25 0.20 7.03
CA ARG A 162 -13.04 0.24 5.58
C ARG A 162 -11.76 -0.50 5.18
N SER A 163 -10.66 -0.14 5.84
CA SER A 163 -9.36 -0.79 5.61
C SER A 163 -9.46 -2.29 5.87
N LEU A 164 -10.11 -2.71 6.97
CA LEU A 164 -10.33 -4.12 7.26
C LEU A 164 -11.01 -4.87 6.12
N LYS A 165 -12.10 -4.34 5.55
CA LYS A 165 -12.79 -4.99 4.43
C LYS A 165 -11.91 -5.17 3.20
N ILE A 166 -11.12 -4.15 2.85
CA ILE A 166 -10.24 -4.17 1.67
C ILE A 166 -9.14 -5.22 1.84
N PHE A 167 -8.54 -5.28 3.02
CA PHE A 167 -7.49 -6.27 3.31
C PHE A 167 -8.07 -7.69 3.45
N ALA A 168 -9.26 -7.83 4.05
CA ALA A 168 -9.99 -9.10 4.10
C ALA A 168 -10.30 -9.63 2.71
N PHE A 169 -10.74 -8.75 1.81
CA PHE A 169 -10.94 -9.09 0.40
C PHE A 169 -9.64 -9.56 -0.26
N GLY A 170 -8.53 -8.84 -0.09
CA GLY A 170 -7.22 -9.25 -0.63
C GLY A 170 -6.80 -10.65 -0.15
N MET A 171 -6.94 -10.92 1.14
CA MET A 171 -6.62 -12.23 1.73
C MET A 171 -7.51 -13.34 1.19
N GLN A 172 -8.82 -13.14 1.12
CA GLN A 172 -9.76 -14.14 0.60
C GLN A 172 -9.52 -14.44 -0.88
N MET A 173 -9.15 -13.42 -1.66
CA MET A 173 -8.82 -13.54 -3.08
C MET A 173 -7.40 -14.08 -3.32
N LYS A 174 -6.64 -14.39 -2.25
CA LYS A 174 -5.23 -14.81 -2.30
C LYS A 174 -4.37 -13.84 -3.12
N ALA A 175 -4.67 -12.55 -3.02
CA ALA A 175 -4.03 -11.48 -3.74
C ALA A 175 -3.11 -10.66 -2.82
N VAL A 176 -2.00 -10.16 -3.36
CA VAL A 176 -1.18 -9.19 -2.64
C VAL A 176 -1.87 -7.83 -2.69
N THR A 177 -2.11 -7.25 -1.52
CA THR A 177 -2.73 -5.92 -1.43
C THR A 177 -1.69 -4.83 -1.62
N VAL A 178 -1.87 -4.01 -2.66
CA VAL A 178 -1.03 -2.85 -2.95
C VAL A 178 -1.63 -1.65 -2.23
N THR A 179 -0.87 -0.95 -1.38
CA THR A 179 -1.40 0.12 -0.51
C THR A 179 -0.33 1.10 -0.03
N SER A 180 -0.72 2.33 0.31
CA SER A 180 0.10 3.25 1.11
C SER A 180 -0.32 3.33 2.58
N ASN A 181 -1.31 2.56 3.03
CA ASN A 181 -1.81 2.57 4.41
C ASN A 181 -0.89 1.76 5.34
N LYS A 182 0.33 2.27 5.55
CA LYS A 182 1.32 1.65 6.45
C LYS A 182 0.85 1.56 7.89
N ALA A 183 -0.04 2.46 8.33
CA ALA A 183 -0.59 2.44 9.68
C ALA A 183 -1.45 1.19 9.93
N PHE A 184 -2.30 0.82 8.97
CA PHE A 184 -3.09 -0.41 9.05
C PHE A 184 -2.20 -1.65 9.02
N VAL A 185 -1.26 -1.73 8.07
CA VAL A 185 -0.32 -2.86 7.95
C VAL A 185 0.46 -3.08 9.25
N ARG A 186 0.99 -2.00 9.83
CA ARG A 186 1.71 -2.05 11.11
C ARG A 186 0.80 -2.52 12.24
N SER A 187 -0.41 -1.99 12.35
CA SER A 187 -1.37 -2.37 13.40
C SER A 187 -1.77 -3.85 13.32
N ALA A 188 -1.96 -4.39 12.12
CA ALA A 188 -2.21 -5.82 11.90
C ALA A 188 -1.01 -6.68 12.32
N LYS A 189 0.20 -6.30 11.90
CA LYS A 189 1.45 -6.99 12.26
C LYS A 189 1.67 -7.03 13.78
N MET A 190 1.43 -5.92 14.48
CA MET A 190 1.53 -5.85 15.95
C MET A 190 0.52 -6.76 16.67
N GLN A 191 -0.57 -7.15 16.01
CA GLN A 191 -1.57 -8.07 16.54
C GLN A 191 -1.33 -9.52 16.07
N GLY A 192 -0.15 -9.81 15.51
CA GLY A 192 0.25 -11.15 15.09
C GLY A 192 -0.27 -11.56 13.72
N ILE A 193 -0.83 -10.63 12.93
CA ILE A 193 -1.43 -10.94 11.64
C ILE A 193 -0.55 -10.43 10.51
N ASN A 194 -0.09 -11.36 9.68
CA ASN A 194 0.73 -11.04 8.53
C ASN A 194 -0.15 -10.93 7.27
N VAL A 195 -0.40 -9.70 6.84
CA VAL A 195 -1.15 -9.44 5.60
C VAL A 195 -0.21 -9.43 4.40
N PRO A 196 -0.51 -10.14 3.30
CA PRO A 196 0.31 -10.12 2.09
C PRO A 196 0.14 -8.77 1.39
N VAL A 197 1.16 -7.92 1.48
CA VAL A 197 1.10 -6.53 1.00
C VAL A 197 2.32 -6.11 0.19
N PHE A 198 2.09 -5.20 -0.75
CA PHE A 198 3.13 -4.34 -1.30
C PHE A 198 2.83 -2.91 -0.84
N THR A 199 3.75 -2.33 -0.06
CA THR A 199 3.56 -0.95 0.42
C THR A 199 4.29 0.06 -0.43
N HIS A 200 3.66 1.20 -0.69
CA HIS A 200 4.29 2.34 -1.33
C HIS A 200 4.13 3.63 -0.49
N GLN A 201 4.84 4.68 -0.87
CA GLN A 201 4.66 5.99 -0.24
C GLN A 201 3.34 6.63 -0.67
N ALA A 202 2.69 7.34 0.25
CA ALA A 202 1.43 8.03 -0.04
C ALA A 202 1.64 9.17 -1.05
N ARG A 203 0.67 9.32 -1.95
CA ARG A 203 0.59 10.36 -2.98
C ARG A 203 -0.86 10.78 -3.12
N ALA A 204 -1.16 12.04 -2.86
CA ALA A 204 -2.49 12.62 -2.95
C ALA A 204 -2.79 13.09 -4.36
N LEU A 205 -4.07 13.31 -4.68
CA LEU A 205 -4.48 14.04 -5.87
C LEU A 205 -4.02 15.50 -5.75
N THR A 206 -3.45 16.06 -6.81
CA THR A 206 -2.83 17.39 -6.76
C THR A 206 -3.32 18.34 -7.84
N GLU A 207 -3.95 17.84 -8.92
CA GLU A 207 -4.24 18.68 -10.10
C GLU A 207 -5.04 19.94 -9.76
N ALA A 208 -6.12 19.80 -8.97
CA ALA A 208 -6.95 20.94 -8.56
C ALA A 208 -6.17 22.00 -7.74
N LYS A 209 -5.11 21.58 -7.04
CA LYS A 209 -4.30 22.45 -6.17
C LYS A 209 -3.17 23.16 -6.91
N GLU A 210 -2.76 22.67 -8.07
CA GLU A 210 -1.70 23.26 -8.90
C GLU A 210 -2.04 24.70 -9.32
N SER A 211 -3.32 25.02 -9.51
CA SER A 211 -3.79 26.39 -9.81
C SER A 211 -3.40 27.44 -8.77
N THR A 212 -3.13 27.02 -7.53
CA THR A 212 -2.75 27.90 -6.41
C THR A 212 -1.33 27.63 -5.90
N ALA A 213 -0.61 26.70 -6.54
CA ALA A 213 0.75 26.33 -6.24
C ALA A 213 1.76 27.23 -6.98
N THR A 214 3.01 27.20 -6.52
CA THR A 214 4.12 27.90 -7.18
C THR A 214 4.97 26.87 -7.93
N PRO A 215 5.26 27.05 -9.23
CA PRO A 215 6.13 26.13 -9.95
C PRO A 215 7.56 26.26 -9.42
N ILE A 216 8.26 25.12 -9.29
CA ILE A 216 9.69 25.10 -9.00
C ILE A 216 10.46 24.85 -10.29
N GLN A 217 11.58 25.56 -10.47
CA GLN A 217 12.48 25.44 -11.62
C GLN A 217 13.35 24.19 -11.53
#